data_AF-A0A947G501-F1
#
_entry.id   AF-A0A947G501-F1
#
_cell.length_a   1.000
_cell.length_b   1.000
_cell.length_c   1.000
_cell.angle_alpha   90.00
_cell.angle_beta   90.00
_cell.angle_gamma   90.00
#
_symmetry.space_group_name_H-M   'P 1'
#
loop_
_entity.id
_entity.type
_entity.pdbx_description
1 polymer ?
#
loop_
_entity_poly.entity_id
_entity_poly.type
_entity_poly.pdbx_seq_one_letter_code
_entity_poly.pdbx_strand_id
1 'polypeptide(L)'
;DNTALGTTEFVDGKGGAIACFGASSPLIDRCGFFGNRAIASDDNPIGGLLTGIGGAIALGGGTDALITTSTFVGNQAMSPAIVGSGFGGAISTELFASPLSLTVLGSKFKNNSASIAGGAVFLFGSNQVTIEDTAFASNSGQSSGAIAFQTGMDLTVRRSLFLENTAREEITFGVPDVQEQIGGGAIGGGTDSVLLLEDSIFLNNRALAGRGGAVSCVDNTTSLIIRCYFEDNEAALQGGAVTNQEAPSVAPFSSDLLSNPSVMEMVDCMLLGNSSGVMGGAVANLEGSLLTMTTSTFGDGNTAPVGATFVSVGRSSDDTTASVTTLNQMITECTLSIIETGIAVDGGLARTE
;
A
#
# COMPACT_ATOMS: atom_id res chain seq x y z
N ASP A 1 9.81 -15.33 17.95
CA ASP A 1 10.39 -16.08 16.83
C ASP A 1 9.70 -17.43 16.68
N ASN A 2 8.56 -17.46 15.98
CA ASN A 2 7.91 -18.69 15.54
C ASN A 2 8.12 -18.84 14.02
N THR A 3 8.22 -20.08 13.51
CA THR A 3 8.39 -20.32 12.06
C THR A 3 7.40 -21.37 11.58
N ALA A 4 6.51 -20.98 10.67
CA ALA A 4 5.63 -21.89 9.94
C ALA A 4 6.29 -22.27 8.61
N LEU A 5 6.42 -23.58 8.36
CA LEU A 5 6.94 -24.13 7.11
C LEU A 5 5.77 -24.71 6.30
N GLY A 6 5.68 -24.37 5.01
CA GLY A 6 4.72 -24.99 4.10
C GLY A 6 4.99 -26.49 3.92
N THR A 7 3.95 -27.31 4.03
CA THR A 7 3.87 -28.70 3.55
C THR A 7 2.62 -28.82 2.67
N THR A 8 2.28 -30.03 2.18
CA THR A 8 1.28 -30.22 1.12
C THR A 8 -0.19 -30.02 1.53
N GLU A 9 -0.49 -29.58 2.76
CA GLU A 9 -1.88 -29.36 3.22
C GLU A 9 -2.30 -27.87 3.18
N PHE A 10 -3.61 -27.63 3.13
CA PHE A 10 -4.26 -26.34 2.83
C PHE A 10 -3.94 -25.19 3.82
N VAL A 11 -3.41 -25.51 5.00
CA VAL A 11 -3.12 -24.56 6.10
C VAL A 11 -1.61 -24.44 6.37
N ASP A 12 -0.79 -25.24 5.70
CA ASP A 12 0.63 -25.32 6.03
C ASP A 12 1.38 -24.09 5.55
N GLY A 13 2.31 -23.61 6.38
CA GLY A 13 3.13 -22.43 6.07
C GLY A 13 2.42 -21.09 6.22
N LYS A 14 1.18 -21.05 6.75
CA LYS A 14 0.41 -19.81 6.94
C LYS A 14 0.53 -19.30 8.38
N GLY A 15 0.79 -18.01 8.55
CA GLY A 15 0.75 -17.37 9.87
C GLY A 15 1.88 -17.85 10.76
N GLY A 16 3.04 -17.20 10.69
CA GLY A 16 4.24 -17.65 11.42
C GLY A 16 4.03 -17.84 12.92
N ALA A 17 3.06 -17.14 13.52
CA ALA A 17 2.60 -17.33 14.90
C ALA A 17 1.12 -17.73 15.03
N ILE A 18 0.21 -17.15 14.23
CA ILE A 18 -1.24 -17.36 14.34
C ILE A 18 -1.87 -17.56 12.96
N ALA A 19 -2.74 -18.56 12.85
CA ALA A 19 -3.54 -18.84 11.68
C ALA A 19 -5.02 -18.94 12.11
N CYS A 20 -5.88 -18.08 11.56
CA CYS A 20 -7.32 -18.06 11.88
C CYS A 20 -8.17 -18.22 10.60
N PHE A 21 -9.01 -19.25 10.58
CA PHE A 21 -9.86 -19.61 9.45
C PHE A 21 -11.24 -20.08 9.93
N GLY A 22 -12.27 -19.94 9.10
CA GLY A 22 -13.58 -20.56 9.31
C GLY A 22 -14.52 -19.79 10.23
N ALA A 23 -14.82 -18.53 9.88
CA ALA A 23 -15.74 -17.64 10.58
C ALA A 23 -15.38 -17.43 12.05
N SER A 24 -14.11 -17.15 12.32
CA SER A 24 -13.58 -16.89 13.66
C SER A 24 -13.58 -15.40 14.00
N SER A 25 -13.47 -15.03 15.28
CA SER A 25 -13.40 -13.62 15.70
C SER A 25 -12.27 -13.37 16.70
N PRO A 26 -10.99 -13.45 16.28
CA PRO A 26 -9.86 -13.31 17.20
C PRO A 26 -9.72 -11.87 17.70
N LEU A 27 -9.56 -11.74 19.03
CA LEU A 27 -9.12 -10.50 19.68
C LEU A 27 -7.64 -10.62 20.06
N ILE A 28 -6.81 -9.75 19.48
CA ILE A 28 -5.38 -9.66 19.76
C ILE A 28 -5.12 -8.27 20.34
N ASP A 29 -5.15 -8.17 21.67
CA ASP A 29 -4.89 -6.92 22.40
C ASP A 29 -3.53 -6.97 23.09
N ARG A 30 -2.74 -5.90 22.95
CA ARG A 30 -1.44 -5.73 23.65
C ARG A 30 -0.47 -6.90 23.46
N CYS A 31 -0.43 -7.45 22.25
CA CYS A 31 0.44 -8.57 21.92
C CYS A 31 1.72 -8.12 21.19
N GLY A 32 2.80 -8.87 21.36
CA GLY A 32 4.07 -8.64 20.68
C GLY A 32 4.44 -9.80 19.75
N PHE A 33 4.61 -9.51 18.46
CA PHE A 33 5.00 -10.44 17.41
C PHE A 33 6.37 -10.07 16.89
N PHE A 34 7.39 -10.77 17.38
CA PHE A 34 8.79 -10.52 17.06
C PHE A 34 9.37 -11.66 16.25
N GLY A 35 9.97 -11.34 15.09
CA GLY A 35 10.77 -12.28 14.31
C GLY A 35 10.02 -13.52 13.83
N ASN A 36 8.68 -13.45 13.69
CA ASN A 36 7.91 -14.59 13.20
C ASN A 36 8.10 -14.72 11.69
N ARG A 37 8.14 -15.96 11.22
CA ARG A 37 8.38 -16.27 9.81
C ARG A 37 7.34 -17.23 9.30
N ALA A 38 6.90 -16.99 8.09
CA ALA A 38 6.07 -17.92 7.36
C ALA A 38 6.70 -18.12 5.98
N ILE A 39 6.98 -19.38 5.63
CA ILE A 39 7.76 -19.75 4.46
C ILE A 39 6.90 -20.62 3.55
N ALA A 40 6.69 -20.16 2.31
CA ALA A 40 5.98 -20.92 1.28
C ALA A 40 6.74 -22.20 0.90
N SER A 41 6.02 -23.29 0.62
CA SER A 41 6.62 -24.49 0.03
C SER A 41 6.70 -24.39 -1.49
N ASP A 42 7.76 -24.97 -2.07
CA ASP A 42 7.95 -25.05 -3.53
C ASP A 42 6.93 -26.01 -4.20
N ASP A 43 6.27 -26.86 -3.40
CA ASP A 43 5.47 -28.01 -3.86
C ASP A 43 3.96 -27.75 -3.89
N ASN A 44 3.46 -26.51 -3.78
CA ASN A 44 2.03 -26.25 -3.90
C ASN A 44 1.60 -26.35 -5.39
N PRO A 45 1.00 -27.47 -5.84
CA PRO A 45 0.72 -27.72 -7.25
C PRO A 45 -0.57 -27.04 -7.70
N ILE A 46 -1.28 -26.36 -6.79
CA ILE A 46 -2.47 -25.59 -7.11
C ILE A 46 -2.02 -24.25 -7.68
N GLY A 47 -1.51 -24.28 -8.91
CA GLY A 47 -1.34 -23.08 -9.71
C GLY A 47 -2.65 -22.29 -9.71
N GLY A 48 -2.64 -21.13 -9.06
CA GLY A 48 -3.69 -20.13 -9.23
C GLY A 48 -4.41 -19.62 -7.98
N LEU A 49 -4.15 -20.11 -6.76
CA LEU A 49 -4.71 -19.46 -5.55
C LEU A 49 -3.59 -18.88 -4.70
N LEU A 50 -3.51 -17.55 -4.68
CA LEU A 50 -2.62 -16.72 -3.85
C LEU A 50 -2.72 -17.17 -2.38
N THR A 51 -1.82 -18.03 -1.91
CA THR A 51 -1.80 -18.47 -0.51
C THR A 51 -1.15 -17.35 0.31
N GLY A 52 -1.96 -16.63 1.08
CA GLY A 52 -1.58 -15.48 1.89
C GLY A 52 -0.76 -15.90 3.10
N ILE A 53 0.56 -15.87 2.95
CA ILE A 53 1.51 -16.30 3.97
C ILE A 53 1.85 -15.12 4.89
N GLY A 54 0.96 -14.83 5.85
CA GLY A 54 1.23 -13.80 6.84
C GLY A 54 2.43 -14.17 7.71
N GLY A 55 3.48 -13.35 7.73
CA GLY A 55 4.71 -13.69 8.44
C GLY A 55 4.52 -13.86 9.95
N ALA A 56 3.54 -13.18 10.55
CA ALA A 56 3.08 -13.43 11.91
C ALA A 56 1.66 -14.00 11.97
N ILE A 57 0.70 -13.41 11.25
CA ILE A 57 -0.71 -13.73 11.33
C ILE A 57 -1.29 -13.94 9.93
N ALA A 58 -1.94 -15.08 9.71
CA ALA A 58 -2.77 -15.32 8.53
C ALA A 58 -4.25 -15.37 8.92
N LEU A 59 -5.09 -14.66 8.17
CA LEU A 59 -6.53 -14.56 8.38
C LEU A 59 -7.27 -14.98 7.11
N GLY A 60 -8.31 -15.80 7.24
CA GLY A 60 -9.15 -16.17 6.09
C GLY A 60 -10.54 -16.68 6.47
N GLY A 61 -11.34 -16.93 5.43
CA GLY A 61 -12.63 -17.61 5.52
C GLY A 61 -13.63 -16.98 6.48
N GLY A 62 -14.05 -15.74 6.25
CA GLY A 62 -15.10 -15.08 7.05
C GLY A 62 -14.67 -14.61 8.45
N THR A 63 -13.37 -14.45 8.69
CA THR A 63 -12.84 -14.09 10.02
C THR A 63 -13.01 -12.60 10.34
N ASP A 64 -13.50 -12.27 11.52
CA ASP A 64 -13.65 -10.90 12.04
C ASP A 64 -12.57 -10.60 13.09
N ALA A 65 -11.40 -10.14 12.65
CA ALA A 65 -10.25 -9.93 13.51
C ALA A 65 -10.18 -8.50 14.07
N LEU A 66 -9.96 -8.40 15.38
CA LEU A 66 -9.67 -7.14 16.07
C LEU A 66 -8.27 -7.19 16.68
N ILE A 67 -7.39 -6.31 16.21
CA ILE A 67 -6.00 -6.18 16.67
C ILE A 67 -5.84 -4.80 17.29
N THR A 68 -5.51 -4.74 18.58
CA THR A 68 -5.40 -3.48 19.32
C THR A 68 -4.08 -3.39 20.07
N THR A 69 -3.48 -2.20 20.11
CA THR A 69 -2.30 -1.88 20.92
C THR A 69 -1.15 -2.88 20.76
N SER A 70 -0.99 -3.48 19.58
CA SER A 70 -0.09 -4.61 19.36
C SER A 70 1.13 -4.20 18.54
N THR A 71 2.22 -4.93 18.70
CA THR A 71 3.52 -4.62 18.09
C THR A 71 4.01 -5.78 17.23
N PHE A 72 4.32 -5.49 15.97
CA PHE A 72 4.82 -6.42 14.97
C PHE A 72 6.20 -5.95 14.51
N VAL A 73 7.26 -6.67 14.87
CA VAL A 73 8.64 -6.30 14.53
C VAL A 73 9.39 -7.44 13.87
N GLY A 74 9.97 -7.16 12.71
CA GLY A 74 10.87 -8.12 12.06
C GLY A 74 10.19 -9.39 11.58
N ASN A 75 8.87 -9.38 11.37
CA ASN A 75 8.16 -10.55 10.87
C ASN A 75 8.34 -10.66 9.34
N GLN A 76 8.39 -11.89 8.84
CA GLN A 76 8.78 -12.16 7.47
C GLN A 76 7.86 -13.17 6.78
N ALA A 77 7.32 -12.77 5.64
CA ALA A 77 6.68 -13.66 4.68
C ALA A 77 7.70 -13.96 3.58
N MET A 78 8.15 -15.21 3.50
CA MET A 78 9.23 -15.64 2.60
C MET A 78 8.70 -16.62 1.55
N SER A 79 9.18 -16.46 0.31
CA SER A 79 9.02 -17.47 -0.75
C SER A 79 10.40 -17.91 -1.26
N PRO A 80 10.71 -19.22 -1.29
CA PRO A 80 11.98 -19.72 -1.79
C PRO A 80 12.16 -19.55 -3.31
N ALA A 81 11.08 -19.31 -4.06
CA ALA A 81 11.08 -19.14 -5.50
C ALA A 81 10.08 -18.07 -5.98
N ILE A 82 10.26 -17.61 -7.23
CA ILE A 82 9.54 -16.51 -7.92
C ILE A 82 8.02 -16.78 -8.10
N VAL A 83 7.52 -17.93 -7.68
CA VAL A 83 6.11 -18.31 -7.88
C VAL A 83 5.21 -17.90 -6.71
N GLY A 84 4.63 -16.69 -6.84
CA GLY A 84 3.27 -16.37 -6.37
C GLY A 84 2.95 -16.50 -4.88
N SER A 85 3.93 -16.51 -3.99
CA SER A 85 3.75 -16.67 -2.53
C SER A 85 4.60 -15.68 -1.72
N GLY A 86 4.24 -15.42 -0.46
CA GLY A 86 5.02 -14.54 0.45
C GLY A 86 4.48 -13.12 0.52
N PHE A 87 3.27 -13.00 1.07
CA PHE A 87 2.51 -11.76 1.17
C PHE A 87 2.30 -11.36 2.63
N GLY A 88 2.37 -10.08 2.97
CA GLY A 88 2.03 -9.63 4.31
C GLY A 88 3.09 -10.02 5.34
N GLY A 89 4.19 -9.28 5.41
CA GLY A 89 5.31 -9.66 6.28
C GLY A 89 4.94 -9.82 7.76
N ALA A 90 3.89 -9.12 8.23
CA ALA A 90 3.27 -9.36 9.52
C ALA A 90 1.90 -10.03 9.36
N ILE A 91 0.96 -9.40 8.65
CA ILE A 91 -0.42 -9.87 8.54
C ILE A 91 -0.74 -10.10 7.07
N SER A 92 -1.34 -11.24 6.76
CA SER A 92 -1.96 -11.50 5.46
C SER A 92 -3.40 -11.88 5.62
N THR A 93 -4.26 -11.35 4.75
CA THR A 93 -5.61 -11.87 4.54
C THR A 93 -5.67 -12.70 3.26
N GLU A 94 -6.64 -13.61 3.17
CA GLU A 94 -6.82 -14.52 2.05
C GLU A 94 -8.21 -14.41 1.43
N LEU A 95 -8.27 -14.60 0.11
CA LEU A 95 -9.52 -14.67 -0.65
C LEU A 95 -10.27 -15.97 -0.34
N PHE A 96 -11.48 -15.83 0.20
CA PHE A 96 -12.45 -16.90 0.36
C PHE A 96 -13.84 -16.42 -0.06
N ALA A 97 -14.78 -17.35 -0.27
CA ALA A 97 -16.16 -17.03 -0.63
C ALA A 97 -16.91 -16.22 0.45
N SER A 98 -16.43 -16.22 1.68
CA SER A 98 -17.00 -15.46 2.80
C SER A 98 -16.13 -14.23 3.10
N PRO A 99 -16.69 -13.01 3.05
CA PRO A 99 -15.95 -11.78 3.32
C PRO A 99 -15.46 -11.75 4.76
N LEU A 100 -14.27 -11.21 4.99
CA LEU A 100 -13.67 -11.07 6.32
C LEU A 100 -13.60 -9.58 6.71
N SER A 101 -13.53 -9.29 8.01
CA SER A 101 -13.25 -7.94 8.51
C SER A 101 -11.97 -7.92 9.33
N LEU A 102 -11.17 -6.86 9.14
CA LEU A 102 -9.95 -6.64 9.92
C LEU A 102 -9.93 -5.22 10.45
N THR A 103 -9.85 -5.09 11.77
CA THR A 103 -9.65 -3.80 12.44
C THR A 103 -8.33 -3.80 13.19
N VAL A 104 -7.46 -2.83 12.88
CA VAL A 104 -6.16 -2.62 13.53
C VAL A 104 -6.12 -1.23 14.17
N LEU A 105 -5.96 -1.16 15.49
CA LEU A 105 -5.99 0.10 16.23
C LEU A 105 -4.76 0.26 17.12
N GLY A 106 -4.18 1.46 17.16
CA GLY A 106 -3.14 1.81 18.15
C GLY A 106 -1.88 0.94 18.04
N SER A 107 -1.58 0.37 16.87
CA SER A 107 -0.58 -0.69 16.72
C SER A 107 0.69 -0.21 16.00
N LYS A 108 1.74 -1.03 16.01
CA LYS A 108 3.04 -0.70 15.39
C LYS A 108 3.55 -1.85 14.54
N PHE A 109 3.94 -1.54 13.31
CA PHE A 109 4.58 -2.45 12.36
C PHE A 109 5.94 -1.88 12.00
N LYS A 110 7.02 -2.53 12.46
CA LYS A 110 8.39 -2.08 12.21
C LYS A 110 9.25 -3.17 11.58
N ASN A 111 10.01 -2.83 10.54
CA ASN A 111 10.97 -3.75 9.91
C ASN A 111 10.34 -5.10 9.47
N ASN A 112 9.05 -5.14 9.16
CA ASN A 112 8.44 -6.35 8.61
C ASN A 112 8.76 -6.42 7.12
N SER A 113 8.89 -7.65 6.60
CA SER A 113 9.25 -7.84 5.20
C SER A 113 8.43 -8.93 4.51
N ALA A 114 8.01 -8.66 3.28
CA ALA A 114 7.40 -9.66 2.40
C ALA A 114 8.28 -9.87 1.16
N SER A 115 8.25 -11.09 0.63
CA SER A 115 8.86 -11.43 -0.65
C SER A 115 8.13 -10.76 -1.82
N ILE A 116 6.80 -10.68 -1.80
CA ILE A 116 5.99 -10.15 -2.91
C ILE A 116 5.32 -8.82 -2.55
N ALA A 117 4.25 -8.83 -1.75
CA ALA A 117 3.48 -7.60 -1.51
C ALA A 117 3.15 -7.40 -0.03
N GLY A 118 2.99 -6.13 0.36
CA GLY A 118 2.59 -5.76 1.71
C GLY A 118 3.68 -6.09 2.73
N GLY A 119 4.76 -5.31 2.75
CA GLY A 119 5.88 -5.59 3.66
C GLY A 119 5.47 -5.77 5.12
N ALA A 120 4.38 -5.12 5.55
CA ALA A 120 3.70 -5.41 6.81
C ALA A 120 2.37 -6.14 6.60
N VAL A 121 1.47 -5.57 5.80
CA VAL A 121 0.09 -6.04 5.69
C VAL A 121 -0.26 -6.29 4.23
N PHE A 122 -0.75 -7.49 3.93
CA PHE A 122 -1.32 -7.80 2.63
C PHE A 122 -2.80 -8.11 2.78
N LEU A 123 -3.60 -7.47 1.92
CA LEU A 123 -5.05 -7.55 1.93
C LEU A 123 -5.53 -8.09 0.59
N PHE A 124 -6.21 -9.23 0.61
CA PHE A 124 -6.80 -9.83 -0.58
C PHE A 124 -8.18 -10.44 -0.31
N GLY A 125 -9.11 -10.20 -1.24
CA GLY A 125 -10.51 -10.58 -1.18
C GLY A 125 -11.44 -9.43 -0.83
N SER A 126 -12.75 -9.66 -0.90
CA SER A 126 -13.75 -8.61 -0.64
C SER A 126 -13.90 -8.31 0.86
N ASN A 127 -12.93 -7.60 1.42
CA ASN A 127 -12.80 -7.39 2.86
C ASN A 127 -13.01 -5.92 3.22
N GLN A 128 -13.62 -5.70 4.39
CA GLN A 128 -13.62 -4.39 5.04
C GLN A 128 -12.45 -4.30 6.00
N VAL A 129 -11.55 -3.35 5.77
CA VAL A 129 -10.35 -3.18 6.58
C VAL A 129 -10.25 -1.76 7.11
N THR A 130 -10.10 -1.65 8.43
CA THR A 130 -9.92 -0.37 9.12
C THR A 130 -8.61 -0.39 9.88
N ILE A 131 -7.75 0.59 9.62
CA ILE A 131 -6.47 0.78 10.30
C ILE A 131 -6.44 2.20 10.86
N GLU A 132 -6.37 2.34 12.18
CA GLU A 132 -6.37 3.66 12.82
C GLU A 132 -5.28 3.78 13.89
N ASP A 133 -4.77 4.99 14.06
CA ASP A 133 -3.81 5.34 15.12
C ASP A 133 -2.59 4.41 15.12
N THR A 134 -2.10 4.03 13.93
CA THR A 134 -1.11 2.97 13.74
C THR A 134 0.14 3.50 13.04
N ALA A 135 1.31 2.96 13.38
CA ALA A 135 2.57 3.28 12.72
C ALA A 135 3.12 2.12 11.89
N PHE A 136 3.53 2.41 10.67
CA PHE A 136 4.29 1.56 9.77
C PHE A 136 5.66 2.19 9.53
N ALA A 137 6.72 1.59 10.09
CA ALA A 137 8.07 2.12 9.97
C ALA A 137 9.02 1.12 9.33
N SER A 138 9.73 1.53 8.27
CA SER A 138 10.81 0.74 7.65
C SER A 138 10.35 -0.67 7.22
N ASN A 139 9.08 -0.84 6.86
CA ASN A 139 8.60 -2.10 6.31
C ASN A 139 8.95 -2.19 4.83
N SER A 140 9.10 -3.41 4.33
CA SER A 140 9.52 -3.58 2.94
C SER A 140 8.87 -4.77 2.25
N GLY A 141 8.22 -4.52 1.12
CA GLY A 141 7.72 -5.53 0.18
C GLY A 141 8.35 -5.34 -1.20
N GLN A 142 8.14 -6.27 -2.12
CA GLN A 142 8.58 -6.11 -3.50
C GLN A 142 7.70 -5.07 -4.21
N SER A 143 6.38 -5.26 -4.27
CA SER A 143 5.48 -4.29 -4.90
C SER A 143 5.10 -3.12 -3.99
N SER A 144 4.71 -3.35 -2.72
CA SER A 144 4.34 -2.27 -1.79
C SER A 144 5.08 -2.37 -0.45
N GLY A 145 5.56 -1.24 0.08
CA GLY A 145 6.46 -1.25 1.24
C GLY A 145 5.79 -1.62 2.56
N ALA A 146 4.62 -1.07 2.88
CA ALA A 146 3.90 -1.39 4.12
C ALA A 146 2.61 -2.18 3.86
N ILE A 147 1.66 -1.60 3.16
CA ILE A 147 0.33 -2.17 2.92
C ILE A 147 0.17 -2.42 1.43
N ALA A 148 -0.21 -3.65 1.07
CA ALA A 148 -0.71 -3.95 -0.26
C ALA A 148 -2.17 -4.39 -0.17
N PHE A 149 -3.00 -3.91 -1.09
CA PHE A 149 -4.42 -4.28 -1.16
C PHE A 149 -4.81 -4.62 -2.60
N GLN A 150 -5.58 -5.68 -2.77
CA GLN A 150 -5.95 -6.23 -4.08
C GLN A 150 -7.46 -6.12 -4.35
N THR A 151 -7.98 -6.92 -5.28
CA THR A 151 -9.31 -6.75 -5.85
C THR A 151 -10.45 -6.69 -4.84
N GLY A 152 -11.33 -5.68 -4.98
CA GLY A 152 -12.59 -5.59 -4.25
C GLY A 152 -12.45 -5.19 -2.78
N MET A 153 -11.38 -4.49 -2.41
CA MET A 153 -11.10 -4.12 -1.03
C MET A 153 -11.72 -2.78 -0.63
N ASP A 154 -12.25 -2.68 0.59
CA ASP A 154 -12.60 -1.41 1.23
C ASP A 154 -11.57 -1.12 2.34
N LEU A 155 -10.51 -0.38 1.99
CA LEU A 155 -9.44 -0.01 2.92
C LEU A 155 -9.63 1.40 3.45
N THR A 156 -9.77 1.51 4.78
CA THR A 156 -9.78 2.79 5.49
C THR A 156 -8.56 2.90 6.39
N VAL A 157 -7.80 3.98 6.25
CA VAL A 157 -6.65 4.31 7.09
C VAL A 157 -6.80 5.71 7.67
N ARG A 158 -6.72 5.84 8.99
CA ARG A 158 -6.83 7.14 9.69
C ARG A 158 -5.72 7.37 10.68
N ARG A 159 -5.33 8.65 10.86
CA ARG A 159 -4.45 9.09 11.97
C ARG A 159 -3.19 8.24 12.09
N SER A 160 -2.63 7.82 10.96
CA SER A 160 -1.56 6.83 10.91
C SER A 160 -0.29 7.42 10.33
N LEU A 161 0.85 6.82 10.68
CA LEU A 161 2.18 7.25 10.23
C LEU A 161 2.82 6.16 9.38
N PHE A 162 3.28 6.53 8.19
CA PHE A 162 4.07 5.71 7.29
C PHE A 162 5.45 6.37 7.13
N LEU A 163 6.47 5.76 7.74
CA LEU A 163 7.83 6.28 7.76
C LEU A 163 8.79 5.28 7.10
N GLU A 164 9.55 5.73 6.10
CA GLU A 164 10.67 4.96 5.52
C GLU A 164 10.27 3.58 4.97
N ASN A 165 9.01 3.37 4.58
CA ASN A 165 8.60 2.11 3.98
C ASN A 165 9.11 2.05 2.54
N THR A 166 9.53 0.87 2.11
CA THR A 166 10.22 0.69 0.83
C THR A 166 9.60 -0.44 0.01
N ALA A 167 9.01 -0.09 -1.12
CA ALA A 167 8.74 -1.00 -2.22
C ALA A 167 10.03 -1.20 -3.03
N ARG A 168 10.52 -2.44 -3.08
CA ARG A 168 11.85 -2.74 -3.65
C ARG A 168 11.89 -2.91 -5.17
N GLU A 169 10.72 -3.13 -5.78
CA GLU A 169 10.53 -3.90 -7.02
C GLU A 169 11.77 -4.06 -7.92
N GLU A 170 12.33 -5.27 -7.93
CA GLU A 170 13.27 -5.71 -8.97
C GLU A 170 12.43 -6.41 -10.04
N ILE A 171 12.28 -5.78 -11.22
CA ILE A 171 11.45 -6.27 -12.32
C ILE A 171 11.86 -7.70 -12.66
N THR A 172 11.00 -8.68 -12.40
CA THR A 172 11.15 -10.04 -12.95
C THR A 172 10.15 -10.22 -14.06
N PHE A 173 10.61 -10.07 -15.31
CA PHE A 173 9.86 -10.45 -16.50
C PHE A 173 9.54 -11.95 -16.44
N GLY A 174 8.27 -12.35 -16.49
CA GLY A 174 7.90 -13.74 -16.76
C GLY A 174 6.75 -14.37 -15.97
N VAL A 175 6.09 -13.64 -15.06
CA VAL A 175 4.85 -14.11 -14.42
C VAL A 175 3.63 -13.53 -15.19
N PRO A 176 2.87 -14.34 -15.95
CA PRO A 176 1.79 -13.83 -16.81
C PRO A 176 0.58 -13.26 -16.08
N ASP A 177 0.39 -13.60 -14.80
CA ASP A 177 -0.79 -13.22 -13.99
C ASP A 177 -0.45 -12.28 -12.81
N VAL A 178 0.80 -11.81 -12.71
CA VAL A 178 1.22 -10.75 -11.76
C VAL A 178 1.50 -9.45 -12.52
N GLN A 179 0.82 -9.29 -13.66
CA GLN A 179 0.97 -8.12 -14.51
C GLN A 179 0.54 -6.87 -13.72
N GLU A 180 1.52 -5.99 -13.50
CA GLU A 180 1.36 -4.55 -13.22
C GLU A 180 1.06 -4.12 -11.76
N GLN A 181 1.65 -4.80 -10.76
CA GLN A 181 1.63 -4.30 -9.38
C GLN A 181 2.62 -3.16 -9.14
N ILE A 182 2.34 -2.01 -9.76
CA ILE A 182 3.02 -0.76 -9.52
C ILE A 182 2.67 -0.27 -8.10
N GLY A 183 3.42 -0.71 -7.10
CA GLY A 183 3.06 -0.46 -5.72
C GLY A 183 3.76 0.76 -5.11
N GLY A 184 3.02 1.40 -4.22
CA GLY A 184 3.49 2.58 -3.53
C GLY A 184 4.50 2.23 -2.45
N GLY A 185 5.42 3.16 -2.19
CA GLY A 185 6.48 2.93 -1.20
C GLY A 185 5.92 2.68 0.20
N ALA A 186 4.72 3.18 0.53
CA ALA A 186 3.97 2.82 1.72
C ALA A 186 2.76 1.92 1.40
N ILE A 187 1.83 2.42 0.59
CA ILE A 187 0.55 1.77 0.30
C ILE A 187 0.40 1.60 -1.21
N GLY A 188 0.07 0.39 -1.68
CA GLY A 188 -0.12 0.13 -3.11
C GLY A 188 -1.24 -0.85 -3.42
N GLY A 189 -1.93 -0.62 -4.54
CA GLY A 189 -2.88 -1.56 -5.14
C GLY A 189 -4.20 -0.92 -5.55
N GLY A 190 -5.28 -1.71 -5.64
CA GLY A 190 -6.63 -1.13 -5.72
C GLY A 190 -7.56 -1.54 -6.86
N THR A 191 -7.35 -2.68 -7.53
CA THR A 191 -8.30 -3.18 -8.53
C THR A 191 -9.73 -3.22 -7.99
N ASP A 192 -10.69 -2.53 -8.60
CA ASP A 192 -12.09 -2.48 -8.16
C ASP A 192 -12.28 -2.17 -6.66
N SER A 193 -11.43 -1.31 -6.09
CA SER A 193 -11.34 -1.10 -4.64
C SER A 193 -11.66 0.32 -4.21
N VAL A 194 -11.91 0.51 -2.92
CA VAL A 194 -12.06 1.81 -2.27
C VAL A 194 -10.91 2.03 -1.29
N LEU A 195 -10.28 3.20 -1.39
CA LEU A 195 -9.27 3.67 -0.45
C LEU A 195 -9.72 4.97 0.20
N LEU A 196 -9.82 4.99 1.53
CA LEU A 196 -9.97 6.20 2.31
C LEU A 196 -8.72 6.42 3.17
N LEU A 197 -8.01 7.51 2.90
CA LEU A 197 -6.88 7.98 3.71
C LEU A 197 -7.25 9.30 4.37
N GLU A 198 -7.17 9.36 5.70
CA GLU A 198 -7.58 10.54 6.45
C GLU A 198 -6.57 10.87 7.56
N ASP A 199 -6.23 12.15 7.72
CA ASP A 199 -5.41 12.66 8.83
C ASP A 199 -4.08 11.91 9.04
N SER A 200 -3.45 11.46 7.94
CA SER A 200 -2.30 10.55 7.99
C SER A 200 -1.03 11.17 7.40
N ILE A 201 0.13 10.66 7.83
CA ILE A 201 1.44 11.23 7.53
C ILE A 201 2.30 10.19 6.81
N PHE A 202 2.90 10.58 5.68
CA PHE A 202 3.78 9.76 4.85
C PHE A 202 5.13 10.45 4.68
N LEU A 203 6.17 9.93 5.32
CA LEU A 203 7.52 10.49 5.35
C LEU A 203 8.53 9.51 4.76
N ASN A 204 9.36 9.98 3.83
CA ASN A 204 10.52 9.22 3.34
C ASN A 204 10.18 7.82 2.79
N ASN A 205 8.96 7.61 2.29
CA ASN A 205 8.60 6.32 1.70
C ASN A 205 9.12 6.25 0.26
N ARG A 206 9.53 5.06 -0.18
CA ARG A 206 10.29 4.89 -1.43
C ARG A 206 9.75 3.76 -2.28
N ALA A 207 9.49 4.04 -3.55
CA ALA A 207 9.23 3.06 -4.59
C ALA A 207 10.44 2.98 -5.52
N LEU A 208 11.33 1.99 -5.31
CA LEU A 208 12.66 1.94 -5.95
C LEU A 208 12.63 1.63 -7.46
N ALA A 209 11.56 1.02 -7.95
CA ALA A 209 11.30 0.86 -9.39
C ALA A 209 9.82 1.07 -9.74
N GLY A 210 9.03 1.54 -8.78
CA GLY A 210 7.58 1.69 -8.91
C GLY A 210 7.14 3.14 -9.08
N ARG A 211 5.84 3.35 -8.86
CA ARG A 211 5.19 4.66 -8.86
C ARG A 211 4.59 4.92 -7.47
N GLY A 212 4.32 6.18 -7.15
CA GLY A 212 3.67 6.53 -5.89
C GLY A 212 4.63 6.33 -4.72
N GLY A 213 5.59 7.23 -4.50
CA GLY A 213 6.62 7.00 -3.47
C GLY A 213 6.02 6.79 -2.08
N ALA A 214 4.82 7.33 -1.81
CA ALA A 214 3.99 6.93 -0.69
C ALA A 214 2.83 6.00 -1.11
N VAL A 215 1.94 6.48 -1.98
CA VAL A 215 0.66 5.84 -2.29
C VAL A 215 0.52 5.62 -3.79
N SER A 216 0.19 4.40 -4.21
CA SER A 216 -0.15 4.08 -5.60
C SER A 216 -1.51 3.39 -5.67
N CYS A 217 -2.45 4.01 -6.38
CA CYS A 217 -3.77 3.45 -6.65
C CYS A 217 -3.88 3.07 -8.14
N VAL A 218 -4.37 1.86 -8.40
CA VAL A 218 -4.48 1.29 -9.75
C VAL A 218 -5.83 0.61 -10.00
N ASP A 219 -6.32 0.67 -11.24
CA ASP A 219 -7.46 -0.11 -11.74
C ASP A 219 -8.81 0.13 -11.06
N ASN A 220 -9.59 1.09 -11.56
CA ASN A 220 -10.94 1.34 -11.06
C ASN A 220 -10.97 1.53 -9.52
N THR A 221 -9.89 2.08 -8.94
CA THR A 221 -9.88 2.43 -7.52
C THR A 221 -10.61 3.73 -7.33
N THR A 222 -11.53 3.78 -6.37
CA THR A 222 -12.06 5.05 -5.85
C THR A 222 -11.28 5.43 -4.60
N SER A 223 -10.53 6.52 -4.65
CA SER A 223 -9.66 6.98 -3.58
C SER A 223 -10.07 8.36 -3.06
N LEU A 224 -10.14 8.52 -1.75
CA LEU A 224 -10.36 9.79 -1.07
C LEU A 224 -9.22 10.00 -0.07
N ILE A 225 -8.42 11.04 -0.28
CA ILE A 225 -7.26 11.39 0.55
C ILE A 225 -7.50 12.76 1.17
N ILE A 226 -7.70 12.82 2.48
CA ILE A 226 -8.11 14.04 3.17
C ILE A 226 -7.13 14.37 4.30
N ARG A 227 -6.67 15.63 4.37
CA ARG A 227 -5.83 16.14 5.46
C ARG A 227 -4.58 15.29 5.70
N CYS A 228 -4.00 14.78 4.61
CA CYS A 228 -2.78 13.98 4.65
C CYS A 228 -1.54 14.82 4.34
N TYR A 229 -0.42 14.43 4.94
CA TYR A 229 0.88 15.08 4.77
C TYR A 229 1.87 14.13 4.10
N PHE A 230 2.47 14.55 3.00
CA PHE A 230 3.44 13.78 2.21
C PHE A 230 4.76 14.56 2.12
N GLU A 231 5.80 14.09 2.80
CA GLU A 231 7.12 14.73 2.80
C GLU A 231 8.21 13.75 2.38
N ASP A 232 9.07 14.21 1.46
CA ASP A 232 10.28 13.50 1.01
C ASP A 232 10.03 12.06 0.52
N ASN A 233 8.86 11.79 -0.06
CA ASN A 233 8.59 10.49 -0.67
C ASN A 233 9.20 10.44 -2.08
N GLU A 234 9.73 9.28 -2.46
CA GLU A 234 10.49 9.09 -3.70
C GLU A 234 9.90 7.95 -4.53
N ALA A 235 9.63 8.21 -5.81
CA ALA A 235 9.29 7.19 -6.78
C ALA A 235 10.31 7.15 -7.91
N ALA A 236 10.79 5.97 -8.29
CA ALA A 236 11.69 5.85 -9.42
C ALA A 236 11.03 6.23 -10.76
N LEU A 237 9.71 6.03 -10.88
CA LEU A 237 8.98 6.32 -12.11
C LEU A 237 8.12 7.59 -12.01
N GLN A 238 6.87 7.49 -11.55
CA GLN A 238 5.92 8.62 -11.51
C GLN A 238 5.32 8.83 -10.13
N GLY A 239 4.87 10.06 -9.85
CA GLY A 239 4.15 10.43 -8.62
C GLY A 239 5.02 10.22 -7.37
N GLY A 240 5.91 11.16 -7.09
CA GLY A 240 6.86 10.98 -5.97
C GLY A 240 6.16 10.80 -4.62
N ALA A 241 4.98 11.37 -4.41
CA ALA A 241 4.10 11.00 -3.29
C ALA A 241 3.01 10.04 -3.74
N VAL A 242 2.17 10.47 -4.69
CA VAL A 242 0.91 9.79 -5.00
C VAL A 242 0.79 9.52 -6.50
N THR A 243 0.36 8.31 -6.84
CA THR A 243 -0.14 7.99 -8.18
C THR A 243 -1.57 7.53 -8.18
N ASN A 244 -2.31 8.05 -9.16
CA ASN A 244 -3.63 7.59 -9.55
C ASN A 244 -3.55 7.11 -11.00
N GLN A 245 -3.78 5.83 -11.21
CA GLN A 245 -3.55 5.22 -12.51
C GLN A 245 -4.63 4.17 -12.80
N GLU A 246 -4.90 3.96 -14.07
CA GLU A 246 -5.56 2.79 -14.61
C GLU A 246 -4.49 1.87 -15.23
N ALA A 247 -4.63 0.55 -15.19
CA ALA A 247 -3.68 -0.32 -15.88
C ALA A 247 -3.74 -0.07 -17.39
N PRO A 248 -2.58 -0.03 -18.07
CA PRO A 248 -2.56 0.03 -19.52
C PRO A 248 -3.32 -1.16 -20.08
N SER A 249 -4.25 -0.88 -21.00
CA SER A 249 -4.98 -1.89 -21.77
C SER A 249 -3.99 -2.77 -22.56
N VAL A 250 -3.56 -3.88 -21.95
CA VAL A 250 -2.74 -4.91 -22.63
C VAL A 250 -3.46 -6.23 -22.80
N ALA A 251 -4.78 -6.28 -22.63
CA ALA A 251 -5.54 -7.45 -23.09
C ALA A 251 -5.53 -7.47 -24.64
N PRO A 252 -4.90 -8.46 -25.31
CA PRO A 252 -4.89 -8.57 -26.77
C PRO A 252 -6.28 -8.90 -27.35
N PHE A 253 -7.31 -8.99 -26.49
CA PHE A 253 -8.65 -9.45 -26.81
C PHE A 253 -9.78 -8.56 -26.27
N SER A 254 -9.52 -7.40 -25.66
CA SER A 254 -10.60 -6.44 -25.33
C SER A 254 -10.57 -5.26 -26.29
N SER A 255 -11.07 -5.48 -27.51
CA SER A 255 -11.56 -4.38 -28.33
C SER A 255 -12.78 -3.74 -27.63
N ASP A 256 -12.62 -2.51 -27.15
CA ASP A 256 -13.71 -1.56 -26.84
C ASP A 256 -14.75 -1.90 -25.74
N LEU A 257 -14.39 -2.53 -24.62
CA LEU A 257 -15.30 -2.55 -23.45
C LEU A 257 -14.62 -2.30 -22.09
N LEU A 258 -14.79 -1.06 -21.60
CA LEU A 258 -14.97 -0.69 -20.18
C LEU A 258 -13.82 -0.93 -19.20
N SER A 259 -12.61 -0.46 -19.48
CA SER A 259 -11.69 -0.16 -18.37
C SER A 259 -12.16 1.15 -17.71
N ASN A 260 -12.63 1.04 -16.46
CA ASN A 260 -13.12 2.19 -15.70
C ASN A 260 -11.92 2.96 -15.14
N PRO A 261 -11.88 4.29 -15.33
CA PRO A 261 -10.79 5.11 -14.81
C PRO A 261 -10.74 5.05 -13.28
N SER A 262 -9.54 5.03 -12.70
CA SER A 262 -9.38 5.25 -11.27
C SER A 262 -9.79 6.69 -10.93
N VAL A 263 -10.54 6.86 -9.85
CA VAL A 263 -11.05 8.16 -9.40
C VAL A 263 -10.39 8.50 -8.09
N MET A 264 -9.71 9.65 -8.04
CA MET A 264 -9.07 10.14 -6.82
C MET A 264 -9.54 11.54 -6.49
N GLU A 265 -9.86 11.76 -5.22
CA GLU A 265 -10.08 13.09 -4.64
C GLU A 265 -9.06 13.33 -3.54
N MET A 266 -8.37 14.47 -3.62
CA MET A 266 -7.46 14.93 -2.58
C MET A 266 -7.94 16.26 -2.00
N VAL A 267 -8.12 16.32 -0.69
CA VAL A 267 -8.67 17.49 0.03
C VAL A 267 -7.75 17.88 1.16
N ASP A 268 -7.44 19.17 1.32
CA ASP A 268 -6.64 19.69 2.45
C ASP A 268 -5.29 18.98 2.66
N CYS A 269 -4.69 18.43 1.60
CA CYS A 269 -3.43 17.70 1.69
C CYS A 269 -2.22 18.63 1.53
N MET A 270 -1.08 18.27 2.11
CA MET A 270 0.18 19.01 1.92
C MET A 270 1.27 18.07 1.40
N LEU A 271 1.94 18.50 0.32
CA LEU A 271 2.95 17.72 -0.38
C LEU A 271 4.25 18.52 -0.51
N LEU A 272 5.31 18.10 0.17
CA LEU A 272 6.60 18.79 0.28
C LEU A 272 7.75 17.87 -0.10
N GLY A 273 8.76 18.35 -0.84
CA GLY A 273 10.00 17.58 -1.05
C GLY A 273 9.89 16.26 -1.81
N ASN A 274 8.73 15.93 -2.40
CA ASN A 274 8.53 14.64 -3.03
C ASN A 274 9.21 14.60 -4.41
N SER A 275 9.78 13.46 -4.77
CA SER A 275 10.55 13.36 -6.02
C SER A 275 10.16 12.15 -6.86
N SER A 276 10.16 12.34 -8.19
CA SER A 276 10.01 11.24 -9.12
C SER A 276 11.07 11.23 -10.22
N GLY A 277 11.47 10.03 -10.65
CA GLY A 277 12.51 9.85 -11.67
C GLY A 277 12.06 10.13 -13.11
N VAL A 278 10.76 10.24 -13.37
CA VAL A 278 10.21 10.52 -14.70
C VAL A 278 9.27 11.73 -14.69
N MET A 279 8.16 11.67 -13.98
CA MET A 279 7.16 12.75 -14.01
C MET A 279 6.25 12.83 -12.79
N GLY A 280 5.70 14.02 -12.53
CA GLY A 280 4.80 14.28 -11.41
C GLY A 280 5.53 14.12 -10.08
N GLY A 281 6.39 15.08 -9.72
CA GLY A 281 7.27 14.92 -8.55
C GLY A 281 6.51 14.77 -7.23
N ALA A 282 5.33 15.36 -7.08
CA ALA A 282 4.42 15.06 -5.97
C ALA A 282 3.29 14.12 -6.40
N VAL A 283 2.53 14.48 -7.43
CA VAL A 283 1.35 13.69 -7.86
C VAL A 283 1.40 13.41 -9.35
N ALA A 284 1.10 12.17 -9.74
CA ALA A 284 0.84 11.83 -11.13
C ALA A 284 -0.53 11.14 -11.29
N ASN A 285 -1.36 11.71 -12.16
CA ASN A 285 -2.64 11.15 -12.58
C ASN A 285 -2.51 10.66 -14.02
N LEU A 286 -2.75 9.39 -14.27
CA LEU A 286 -2.29 8.71 -15.48
C LEU A 286 -3.41 7.92 -16.16
N GLU A 287 -3.27 7.73 -17.47
CA GLU A 287 -4.04 6.79 -18.28
C GLU A 287 -5.55 7.08 -18.32
N GLY A 288 -5.92 8.36 -18.28
CA GLY A 288 -7.33 8.78 -18.32
C GLY A 288 -8.05 8.68 -16.97
N SER A 289 -7.31 8.38 -15.90
CA SER A 289 -7.81 8.45 -14.52
C SER A 289 -8.30 9.87 -14.17
N LEU A 290 -9.22 9.96 -13.22
CA LEU A 290 -9.81 11.23 -12.78
C LEU A 290 -9.21 11.67 -11.45
N LEU A 291 -8.75 12.91 -11.36
CA LEU A 291 -8.23 13.50 -10.14
C LEU A 291 -8.88 14.86 -9.84
N THR A 292 -9.47 14.99 -8.67
CA THR A 292 -9.92 16.28 -8.11
C THR A 292 -9.04 16.66 -6.94
N MET A 293 -8.52 17.89 -6.93
CA MET A 293 -7.76 18.41 -5.80
C MET A 293 -8.36 19.72 -5.29
N THR A 294 -8.80 19.72 -4.05
CA THR A 294 -9.34 20.91 -3.38
C THR A 294 -8.48 21.25 -2.17
N THR A 295 -8.26 22.57 -1.97
CA THR A 295 -7.61 23.15 -0.77
C THR A 295 -6.26 22.52 -0.37
N SER A 296 -5.61 21.83 -1.31
CA SER A 296 -4.34 21.14 -1.09
C SER A 296 -3.16 22.03 -1.48
N THR A 297 -2.05 21.88 -0.78
CA THR A 297 -0.84 22.69 -0.91
C THR A 297 0.31 21.85 -1.45
N PHE A 298 0.95 22.34 -2.51
CA PHE A 298 2.24 21.84 -2.95
C PHE A 298 3.33 22.78 -2.44
N GLY A 299 4.12 22.30 -1.48
CA GLY A 299 5.25 23.03 -0.93
C GLY A 299 6.49 22.94 -1.84
N ASP A 300 7.58 23.52 -1.35
CA ASP A 300 8.87 23.54 -2.03
C ASP A 300 9.51 22.14 -2.12
N GLY A 301 10.50 22.01 -3.00
CA GLY A 301 11.33 20.79 -3.10
C GLY A 301 10.70 19.63 -3.85
N ASN A 302 9.46 19.75 -4.35
CA ASN A 302 8.91 18.72 -5.24
C ASN A 302 9.68 18.71 -6.58
N THR A 303 10.21 17.55 -7.02
CA THR A 303 11.07 17.47 -8.21
C THR A 303 10.75 16.29 -9.13
N ALA A 304 10.81 16.54 -10.44
CA ALA A 304 10.74 15.51 -11.47
C ALA A 304 11.31 16.05 -12.79
N PRO A 305 11.80 15.19 -13.70
CA PRO A 305 12.18 15.62 -15.05
C PRO A 305 11.02 16.26 -15.84
N VAL A 306 9.79 15.80 -15.65
CA VAL A 306 8.58 16.37 -16.28
C VAL A 306 7.51 16.65 -15.23
N GLY A 307 7.04 17.90 -15.15
CA GLY A 307 6.04 18.31 -14.16
C GLY A 307 6.51 18.08 -12.72
N ALA A 308 7.41 18.97 -12.27
CA ALA A 308 8.10 18.87 -10.99
C ALA A 308 7.16 18.67 -9.79
N THR A 309 5.95 19.20 -9.86
CA THR A 309 4.96 19.06 -8.79
C THR A 309 3.85 18.08 -9.18
N PHE A 310 3.30 18.24 -10.38
CA PHE A 310 2.09 17.57 -10.78
C PHE A 310 2.08 17.26 -12.28
N VAL A 311 1.53 16.11 -12.63
CA VAL A 311 1.24 15.71 -14.02
C VAL A 311 -0.12 15.02 -14.12
N SER A 312 -0.86 15.32 -15.19
CA SER A 312 -2.07 14.61 -15.60
C SER A 312 -1.94 14.21 -17.06
N VAL A 313 -2.07 12.92 -17.38
CA VAL A 313 -1.89 12.38 -18.74
C VAL A 313 -3.08 11.49 -19.11
N GLY A 314 -3.70 11.75 -20.27
CA GLY A 314 -4.77 10.91 -20.83
C GLY A 314 -4.24 9.62 -21.49
N ARG A 315 -5.14 8.77 -22.02
CA ARG A 315 -4.75 7.48 -22.64
C ARG A 315 -4.00 7.63 -23.97
N SER A 316 -4.08 8.81 -24.60
CA SER A 316 -3.37 9.13 -25.84
C SER A 316 -3.10 10.64 -25.94
N SER A 317 -2.27 11.07 -26.90
CA SER A 317 -1.98 12.50 -27.16
C SER A 317 -3.23 13.34 -27.48
N ASP A 318 -4.33 12.69 -27.86
CA ASP A 318 -5.59 13.32 -28.27
C ASP A 318 -6.67 13.20 -27.18
N ASP A 319 -6.40 12.45 -26.10
CA ASP A 319 -7.33 12.19 -25.02
C ASP A 319 -7.25 13.30 -23.96
N THR A 320 -8.16 14.26 -24.09
CA THR A 320 -8.30 15.44 -23.22
C THR A 320 -9.08 15.17 -21.93
N THR A 321 -9.38 13.90 -21.62
CA THR A 321 -10.22 13.50 -20.45
C THR A 321 -9.49 13.57 -19.10
N ALA A 322 -8.20 13.90 -19.09
CA ALA A 322 -7.45 14.21 -17.87
C ALA A 322 -7.90 15.58 -17.28
N SER A 323 -9.09 15.63 -16.67
CA SER A 323 -9.60 16.84 -16.05
C SER A 323 -9.01 17.00 -14.65
N VAL A 324 -8.39 18.14 -14.39
CA VAL A 324 -7.86 18.51 -13.08
C VAL A 324 -8.48 19.86 -12.72
N THR A 325 -9.33 19.87 -11.71
CA THR A 325 -9.79 21.11 -11.11
C THR A 325 -8.91 21.37 -9.90
N THR A 326 -8.00 22.34 -10.00
CA THR A 326 -7.17 22.81 -8.87
C THR A 326 -7.64 24.19 -8.43
N LEU A 327 -7.90 24.33 -7.13
CA LEU A 327 -8.14 25.63 -6.48
C LEU A 327 -7.00 25.86 -5.48
N ASN A 328 -5.78 26.11 -6.00
CA ASN A 328 -4.57 26.16 -5.18
C ASN A 328 -4.39 27.52 -4.48
N GLN A 329 -3.90 27.48 -3.23
CA GLN A 329 -3.19 28.60 -2.61
C GLN A 329 -1.70 28.25 -2.59
N MET A 330 -0.86 29.08 -3.23
CA MET A 330 0.60 29.02 -3.09
C MET A 330 0.97 29.81 -1.84
N ILE A 331 1.43 29.17 -0.78
CA ILE A 331 1.93 29.84 0.43
C ILE A 331 3.34 29.35 0.74
N THR A 332 4.26 30.29 0.92
CA THR A 332 5.71 30.06 1.07
C THR A 332 6.16 29.77 2.50
N GLU A 333 5.26 29.79 3.48
CA GLU A 333 5.59 29.48 4.88
C GLU A 333 4.37 28.85 5.57
N CYS A 334 4.51 27.61 6.04
CA CYS A 334 3.54 26.98 6.94
C CYS A 334 4.29 26.28 8.07
N THR A 335 4.21 26.86 9.26
CA THR A 335 4.65 26.23 10.51
C THR A 335 3.80 24.99 10.79
N LEU A 336 4.42 23.83 10.77
CA LEU A 336 3.84 22.53 11.12
C LEU A 336 3.32 22.56 12.57
N SER A 337 2.01 22.46 12.79
CA SER A 337 1.43 22.18 14.11
C SER A 337 0.76 20.80 14.12
N ILE A 338 1.48 19.77 13.72
CA ILE A 338 1.04 18.38 13.88
C ILE A 338 2.24 17.60 14.40
N ILE A 339 2.19 17.20 15.68
CA ILE A 339 2.66 15.95 16.30
C ILE A 339 2.52 16.15 17.83
N GLU A 340 1.35 15.83 18.35
CA GLU A 340 1.21 15.15 19.66
C GLU A 340 0.32 13.93 19.45
N THR A 341 0.58 13.14 18.41
CA THR A 341 0.10 11.76 18.39
C THR A 341 1.11 10.97 19.21
N GLY A 342 0.67 10.32 20.29
CA GLY A 342 1.50 9.49 21.17
C GLY A 342 2.09 8.24 20.50
N ILE A 343 2.19 8.22 19.17
CA ILE A 343 2.75 7.18 18.34
C ILE A 343 4.26 7.46 18.20
N ALA A 344 4.99 7.26 19.30
CA ALA A 344 6.45 7.34 19.30
C ALA A 344 7.02 6.17 18.47
N VAL A 345 7.53 6.47 17.28
CA VAL A 345 8.45 5.56 16.59
C VAL A 345 9.82 5.79 17.23
N ASP A 346 10.34 4.83 17.99
CA ASP A 346 11.72 4.92 18.51
C ASP A 346 12.69 5.18 17.35
N GLY A 347 13.22 6.41 17.30
CA GLY A 347 13.99 6.98 16.20
C GLY A 347 13.55 8.43 15.98
N GLY A 348 14.20 9.37 16.66
CA GLY A 348 13.79 10.78 16.67
C GLY A 348 13.73 11.42 15.28
N LEU A 349 12.66 12.18 15.04
CA LEU A 349 12.63 13.23 14.02
C LEU A 349 13.62 14.32 14.44
N ALA A 350 14.90 14.13 14.14
CA ALA A 350 15.88 15.20 14.22
C ALA A 350 15.65 16.13 13.03
N ARG A 351 14.76 17.12 13.20
CA ARG A 351 14.76 18.32 12.35
C ARG A 351 16.01 19.11 12.71
N THR A 352 17.00 19.16 11.81
CA THR A 352 18.02 20.21 11.86
C THR A 352 17.33 21.53 11.49
N GLU A 353 17.35 22.47 12.44
CA GLU A 353 16.88 23.86 12.30
C GLU A 353 17.54 24.61 11.14
#